data_AF-A0A7J2PMM1-F1
#
_entry.id   AF-A0A7J2PMM1-F1
#
_cell.length_a   1.000
_cell.length_b   1.000
_cell.length_c   1.000
_cell.angle_alpha   90.00
_cell.angle_beta   90.00
_cell.angle_gamma   90.00
#
_symmetry.space_group_name_H-M   'P 1'
#
loop_
_entity.id
_entity.type
_entity.pdbx_description
1 polymer ?
#
loop_
_entity_poly.entity_id
_entity_poly.type
_entity_poly.pdbx_seq_one_letter_code
_entity_poly.pdbx_strand_id
1 'polypeptide(L)'
;MNLLTFFFPNFFVYAFLYNNSINYYKSNFLFHIIPTIFIGLIIVVVSFVGSFFLKKLGKPKIETRIEDLHIIMNQIKSKCPNCGTIFNSTPIYCYKCNSNIIIESEDNIEVE
;
A
#
# COMPACT_ATOMS: atom_id res chain seq x y z
N MET A 1 -2.53 -10.43 10.45
CA MET A 1 -2.45 -11.90 10.62
C MET A 1 -3.66 -12.48 9.92
N ASN A 2 -3.50 -13.42 8.98
CA ASN A 2 -4.64 -13.94 8.24
C ASN A 2 -5.42 -14.93 9.13
N LEU A 3 -6.75 -14.93 9.10
CA LEU A 3 -7.57 -15.96 9.76
C LEU A 3 -7.14 -17.37 9.31
N LEU A 4 -6.71 -17.50 8.05
CA LEU A 4 -6.18 -18.75 7.51
C LEU A 4 -4.96 -19.27 8.31
N THR A 5 -4.02 -18.39 8.68
CA THR A 5 -2.83 -18.78 9.45
C THR A 5 -3.15 -19.22 10.87
N PHE A 6 -4.31 -18.83 11.41
CA PHE A 6 -4.78 -19.28 12.72
C PHE A 6 -5.58 -20.58 12.64
N PHE A 7 -6.51 -20.70 11.69
CA PHE A 7 -7.37 -21.88 11.59
C PHE A 7 -6.67 -23.10 10.99
N PHE A 8 -5.76 -22.89 10.05
CA PHE A 8 -5.12 -24.00 9.35
C PHE A 8 -4.34 -24.92 10.29
N PRO A 9 -3.40 -24.44 11.13
CA PRO A 9 -2.68 -25.33 12.07
C PRO A 9 -3.60 -25.97 13.12
N ASN A 10 -4.57 -25.20 13.64
CA ASN A 10 -5.54 -25.72 14.62
C ASN A 10 -6.37 -26.88 14.04
N PHE A 11 -6.79 -26.78 12.79
CA PHE A 11 -7.51 -27.86 12.11
C PHE A 11 -6.69 -29.16 12.08
N PHE A 12 -5.40 -29.09 11.73
CA PHE A 12 -4.54 -30.28 11.72
C PHE A 12 -4.36 -30.89 13.11
N VAL A 13 -4.24 -30.07 14.15
CA VAL A 13 -4.15 -30.57 15.54
C VAL A 13 -5.44 -31.32 15.91
N TYR A 14 -6.61 -30.80 15.57
CA TYR A 14 -7.88 -31.48 15.83
C TYR A 14 -8.01 -32.79 15.04
N ALA A 15 -7.67 -32.78 13.75
CA ALA A 15 -7.70 -33.99 12.92
C ALA A 15 -6.72 -35.05 13.44
N PHE A 16 -5.53 -34.64 13.85
CA PHE A 16 -4.52 -35.51 14.43
C PHE A 16 -4.99 -36.14 15.75
N LEU A 17 -5.55 -35.34 16.67
CA LEU A 17 -6.05 -35.83 17.96
C LEU A 17 -7.25 -36.77 17.80
N TYR A 18 -8.14 -36.48 16.84
CA TYR A 18 -9.27 -37.33 16.52
C TYR A 18 -8.80 -38.71 16.04
N ASN A 19 -7.81 -38.75 15.16
CA ASN A 19 -7.30 -40.00 14.57
C ASN A 19 -6.46 -40.84 15.55
N ASN A 20 -5.57 -40.19 16.33
CA ASN A 20 -4.61 -40.91 17.17
C ASN A 20 -5.11 -41.14 18.62
N SER A 21 -6.09 -40.36 19.08
CA SER A 21 -6.46 -40.32 20.50
C SER A 21 -7.94 -40.01 20.73
N ILE A 22 -8.82 -40.80 20.12
CA ILE A 22 -10.27 -40.50 20.06
C ILE A 22 -10.95 -40.35 21.43
N ASN A 23 -10.54 -41.15 22.43
CA ASN A 23 -11.10 -41.07 23.79
C ASN A 23 -10.69 -39.76 24.49
N TYR A 24 -9.43 -39.36 24.34
CA TYR A 24 -8.93 -38.08 24.85
C TYR A 24 -9.60 -36.90 24.15
N TYR A 25 -9.75 -36.98 22.82
CA TYR A 25 -10.42 -35.98 22.02
C TYR A 25 -11.86 -35.78 22.49
N LYS A 26 -12.66 -36.85 22.65
CA LYS A 26 -14.05 -36.75 23.10
C LYS A 26 -14.18 -36.13 24.49
N SER A 27 -13.30 -36.49 25.42
CA SER A 27 -13.34 -35.96 26.80
C SER A 27 -12.93 -34.49 26.90
N ASN A 28 -12.03 -34.02 26.03
CA ASN A 28 -11.44 -32.68 26.12
C ASN A 28 -11.83 -31.77 24.94
N PHE A 29 -12.73 -32.21 24.07
CA PHE A 29 -13.11 -31.48 22.86
C PHE A 29 -13.54 -30.04 23.16
N LEU A 30 -14.44 -29.88 24.14
CA LEU A 30 -14.93 -28.57 24.55
C LEU A 30 -13.81 -27.69 25.12
N PHE A 31 -12.93 -28.29 25.92
CA PHE A 31 -11.79 -27.58 26.51
C PHE A 31 -10.85 -27.02 25.44
N HIS A 32 -10.67 -27.71 24.31
CA HIS A 32 -9.84 -27.21 23.23
C HIS A 32 -10.59 -26.28 22.27
N ILE A 33 -11.88 -26.49 21.99
CA ILE A 33 -12.58 -25.69 20.96
C ILE A 33 -13.01 -24.31 21.45
N ILE A 34 -13.40 -24.19 22.71
CA ILE A 34 -13.83 -22.93 23.33
C ILE A 34 -12.71 -21.86 23.21
N PRO A 35 -11.47 -22.09 23.70
CA PRO A 35 -10.40 -21.11 23.59
C PRO A 35 -10.05 -20.78 22.14
N THR A 36 -10.13 -21.73 21.21
CA THR A 36 -9.87 -21.49 19.79
C THR A 36 -10.92 -20.54 19.17
N ILE A 37 -12.19 -20.67 19.54
CA ILE A 37 -13.25 -19.73 19.12
C ILE A 37 -13.01 -18.34 19.72
N PHE A 38 -12.66 -18.26 21.01
CA PHE A 38 -12.38 -16.99 21.68
C PHE A 38 -11.20 -16.25 21.03
N ILE A 39 -10.10 -16.94 20.76
CA ILE A 39 -8.93 -16.34 20.09
C ILE A 39 -9.29 -15.89 18.67
N GLY A 40 -10.06 -16.71 17.93
CA GLY A 40 -10.55 -16.35 16.61
C GLY A 40 -11.38 -15.06 16.63
N LEU A 41 -12.28 -14.91 17.59
CA LEU A 41 -13.10 -13.71 17.77
C LEU A 41 -12.23 -12.49 18.11
N ILE A 42 -11.26 -12.64 19.01
CA ILE A 42 -10.32 -11.56 19.36
C ILE A 42 -9.55 -11.07 18.13
N ILE A 43 -9.07 -11.98 17.27
CA ILE A 43 -8.34 -11.61 16.04
C ILE A 43 -9.23 -10.78 15.11
N VAL A 44 -10.50 -11.14 14.96
CA VAL A 44 -11.47 -10.38 14.14
C VAL A 44 -11.67 -8.99 14.71
N VAL A 45 -11.92 -8.88 16.01
CA VAL A 45 -12.12 -7.60 16.69
C VAL A 45 -10.89 -6.70 16.56
N VAL A 46 -9.69 -7.23 16.84
CA VAL A 46 -8.43 -6.47 16.71
C VAL A 46 -8.19 -6.01 15.28
N SER A 47 -8.56 -6.83 14.28
CA SER A 47 -8.42 -6.45 12.86
C SER A 47 -9.35 -5.29 12.49
N PHE A 48 -10.58 -5.30 13.01
CA PHE A 48 -11.55 -4.22 12.81
C PHE A 48 -11.15 -2.93 13.52
N VAL A 49 -10.77 -3.05 14.79
CA VAL A 49 -10.36 -1.92 15.65
C VAL A 49 -9.06 -1.31 15.11
N GLY A 50 -8.06 -2.14 14.78
CA GLY A 50 -6.80 -1.69 14.20
C GLY A 50 -6.99 -0.89 12.92
N SER A 51 -7.89 -1.33 12.03
CA SER A 51 -8.22 -0.58 10.81
C SER A 51 -8.83 0.80 11.11
N PHE A 52 -9.66 0.90 12.15
CA PHE A 52 -10.24 2.17 12.58
C PHE A 52 -9.19 3.12 13.19
N PHE A 53 -8.30 2.61 14.04
CA PHE A 53 -7.22 3.39 14.64
C PHE A 53 -6.19 3.87 13.60
N LEU A 54 -5.79 3.02 12.65
CA LEU A 54 -4.89 3.40 11.56
C LEU A 54 -5.50 4.51 10.69
N LYS A 55 -6.80 4.43 10.38
CA LYS A 55 -7.51 5.46 9.61
C LYS A 55 -7.61 6.80 10.37
N LYS A 56 -7.65 6.76 11.70
CA LYS A 56 -7.66 7.96 12.55
C LYS A 56 -6.29 8.64 12.63
N LEU A 57 -5.20 7.88 12.57
CA LEU A 57 -3.83 8.39 12.67
C LEU A 57 -3.21 8.79 11.32
N GLY A 58 -3.68 8.22 10.21
CA GLY A 58 -3.04 8.36 8.89
C GLY A 58 -3.42 9.59 8.05
N LYS A 59 -4.25 10.51 8.54
CA LYS A 59 -4.79 11.62 7.71
C LYS A 59 -3.89 12.82 7.39
N PRO A 60 -2.73 13.11 8.02
CA PRO A 60 -1.98 14.31 7.66
C PRO A 60 -0.97 14.15 6.51
N LYS A 61 -0.77 12.94 5.95
CA LYS A 61 0.36 12.67 5.02
C LYS A 61 0.02 12.58 3.53
N ILE A 62 -1.26 12.51 3.17
CA ILE A 62 -1.69 12.37 1.77
C ILE A 62 -1.89 13.75 1.12
N GLU A 63 -2.40 14.71 1.89
CA GLU A 63 -2.65 16.08 1.41
C GLU A 63 -1.36 16.79 1.00
N THR A 64 -0.32 16.72 1.84
CA THR A 64 1.00 17.32 1.57
C THR A 64 1.68 16.73 0.33
N ARG A 65 1.54 15.42 0.11
CA ARG A 65 2.14 14.74 -1.06
C ARG A 65 1.48 15.14 -2.38
N ILE A 66 0.19 15.44 -2.37
CA ILE A 66 -0.55 15.86 -3.58
C ILE A 66 -0.17 17.31 -3.92
N GLU A 67 0.01 18.15 -2.91
CA GLU A 67 0.43 19.54 -3.06
C GLU A 67 1.86 19.64 -3.62
N ASP A 68 2.80 18.85 -3.07
CA ASP A 68 4.17 18.76 -3.59
C ASP A 68 4.23 18.26 -5.05
N LEU A 69 3.40 17.26 -5.39
CA LEU A 69 3.33 16.74 -6.76
C LEU A 69 2.80 17.79 -7.74
N HIS A 70 1.82 18.59 -7.32
CA HIS A 70 1.25 19.65 -8.14
C HIS A 70 2.25 20.79 -8.39
N ILE A 71 3.10 21.10 -7.40
CA ILE A 71 4.21 22.07 -7.56
C ILE A 71 5.23 21.55 -8.58
N ILE A 72 5.67 20.29 -8.46
CA ILE A 72 6.61 19.66 -9.38
C ILE A 72 6.04 19.60 -10.81
N MET A 73 4.76 19.23 -10.96
CA MET A 73 4.09 19.20 -12.27
C MET A 73 4.01 20.57 -12.93
N ASN A 74 3.90 21.66 -12.15
CA ASN A 74 3.89 23.01 -12.70
C ASN A 74 5.29 23.49 -13.10
N GLN A 75 6.34 23.04 -12.42
CA GLN A 75 7.73 23.38 -12.75
C GLN A 75 8.23 22.68 -14.03
N ILE A 76 7.72 21.48 -14.35
CA ILE A 76 8.17 20.69 -15.50
C ILE A 76 7.42 21.07 -16.82
N LYS A 77 6.54 22.07 -16.78
CA LYS A 77 5.80 22.51 -17.97
C LYS A 77 6.72 23.25 -18.93
N SER A 78 7.04 22.63 -20.06
CA SER A 78 7.79 23.27 -21.15
C SER A 78 6.86 23.60 -22.33
N LYS A 79 7.20 24.62 -23.11
CA LYS A 79 6.43 25.05 -24.28
C LYS A 79 7.32 25.04 -25.52
N CYS A 80 6.83 24.45 -26.60
CA CYS A 80 7.54 24.47 -27.87
C CYS A 80 7.61 25.92 -28.41
N PRO A 81 8.80 26.44 -28.73
CA PRO A 81 8.93 27.80 -29.27
C PRO A 81 8.33 27.92 -30.68
N ASN A 82 8.40 26.86 -31.49
CA ASN A 82 7.95 26.88 -32.88
C ASN A 82 6.42 26.78 -33.07
N CYS A 83 5.74 25.89 -32.33
CA CYS A 83 4.31 25.63 -32.52
C CYS A 83 3.43 25.88 -31.29
N GLY A 84 4.03 26.32 -30.18
CA GLY A 84 3.32 26.70 -28.95
C GLY A 84 2.72 25.53 -28.17
N THR A 85 3.01 24.28 -28.53
CA THR A 85 2.52 23.09 -27.81
C THR A 85 3.12 23.03 -26.41
N ILE A 86 2.27 22.74 -25.41
CA ILE A 86 2.66 22.65 -24.00
C ILE A 86 2.88 21.18 -23.66
N PHE A 87 3.97 20.89 -22.97
CA PHE A 87 4.35 19.57 -22.50
C PHE A 87 4.44 19.57 -20.99
N ASN A 88 4.04 18.48 -20.34
CA ASN A 88 4.27 18.26 -18.90
C ASN A 88 5.59 17.51 -18.67
N SER A 89 6.58 17.76 -19.52
CA SER A 89 7.90 17.11 -19.56
C SER A 89 8.92 18.04 -20.24
N THR A 90 10.19 17.66 -20.26
CA THR A 90 11.27 18.36 -20.99
C THR A 90 11.70 17.56 -22.23
N PRO A 91 10.88 17.53 -23.30
CA PRO A 91 11.22 16.81 -24.52
C PRO A 91 12.28 17.55 -25.35
N ILE A 92 13.23 16.80 -25.92
CA ILE A 92 14.25 17.33 -26.86
C ILE A 92 13.60 17.67 -28.21
N TYR A 93 12.54 16.96 -28.60
CA TYR A 93 11.83 17.18 -29.86
C TYR A 93 10.33 17.35 -29.63
N CYS A 94 9.72 18.31 -30.34
CA CYS A 94 8.29 18.50 -30.32
C CYS A 94 7.56 17.39 -31.10
N TYR A 95 6.66 16.65 -30.46
CA TYR A 95 5.85 15.62 -31.14
C TYR A 95 4.94 16.17 -32.26
N LYS A 96 4.60 17.46 -32.22
CA LYS A 96 3.65 18.07 -33.16
C LYS A 96 4.32 18.65 -34.40
N CYS A 97 5.41 19.40 -34.22
CA CYS A 97 6.10 20.09 -35.32
C CYS A 97 7.48 19.51 -35.64
N ASN A 98 7.89 18.46 -34.91
CA ASN A 98 9.19 17.79 -35.03
C ASN A 98 10.41 18.72 -34.92
N SER A 99 10.22 19.92 -34.38
CA SER A 99 11.31 20.88 -34.15
C SER A 99 12.08 20.52 -32.89
N ASN A 100 13.39 20.81 -32.91
CA ASN A 100 14.26 20.69 -31.75
C ASN A 100 13.90 21.79 -30.74
N ILE A 101 13.59 21.39 -29.51
CA ILE A 101 13.25 22.29 -28.42
C ILE A 101 14.56 22.54 -27.68
N ILE A 102 15.36 23.47 -28.19
CA ILE A 102 16.54 23.96 -27.49
C ILE A 102 16.04 24.84 -26.34
N ILE A 103 15.93 24.24 -25.17
CA ILE A 103 15.73 24.98 -23.93
C ILE A 103 17.14 25.33 -23.48
N GLU A 104 17.57 26.58 -23.70
CA GLU A 104 18.77 27.10 -23.05
C GLU A 104 18.49 27.09 -21.55
N SER A 105 18.92 26.02 -20.88
CA SER A 105 19.04 26.04 -19.43
C SER A 105 20.17 27.03 -19.13
N GLU A 106 19.80 28.24 -18.68
CA GLU A 106 20.69 29.14 -17.93
C GLU A 106 21.07 28.49 -16.58
N ASP A 107 21.73 27.34 -16.63
CA ASP A 107 22.47 26.74 -15.53
C ASP A 107 23.93 26.62 -15.97
N ASN A 108 24.52 27.76 -16.31
CA ASN A 108 25.97 27.99 -16.27
C ASN A 108 26.18 29.40 -15.68
N ILE A 109 25.88 29.55 -14.39
CA ILE A 109 26.56 30.57 -13.60
C ILE A 109 27.97 30.04 -13.40
N GLU A 110 28.87 30.50 -14.26
CA GLU A 110 30.32 30.43 -14.09
C GLU A 110 30.68 30.89 -12.67
N VAL A 111 31.28 30.00 -11.89
CA VAL A 111 32.10 30.36 -10.74
C VAL A 111 33.54 30.13 -11.18
N GLU A 112 34.19 31.18 -11.69
CA GLU A 112 35.55 31.62 -11.32
C GLU A 112 35.86 33.01 -11.89
#